data_AF-A0A565BDC4-F1
#
_entry.id   AF-A0A565BDC4-F1
#
_cell.length_a   1.000
_cell.length_b   1.000
_cell.length_c   1.000
_cell.angle_alpha   90.00
_cell.angle_beta   90.00
_cell.angle_gamma   90.00
#
_symmetry.space_group_name_H-M   'P 1'
#
loop_
_entity.id
_entity.type
_entity.pdbx_description
1 polymer ?
#
loop_
_entity_poly.entity_id
_entity_poly.type
_entity_poly.pdbx_seq_one_letter_code
_entity_poly.pdbx_strand_id
1 'polypeptide(L)' 'MDANPMMEPTRELSIVGGTGDFRMTRGIATFTTDLIQGNQYFRLQMDIKLYECY' A
#
# COMPACT_ATOMS: atom_id res chain seq x y z
N MET A 1 5.86 5.31 -10.65
CA MET A 1 5.00 5.95 -9.65
C MET A 1 3.59 5.62 -10.04
N ASP A 2 2.88 4.85 -9.22
CA ASP A 2 1.50 4.44 -9.48
C ASP A 2 0.54 5.62 -9.29
N ALA A 3 -0.50 5.68 -10.14
CA ALA A 3 -1.61 6.60 -9.95
C ALA A 3 -2.43 6.12 -8.75
N ASN A 4 -2.58 6.98 -7.74
CA ASN A 4 -3.29 6.65 -6.52
C ASN A 4 -4.65 7.38 -6.45
N PRO A 5 -5.70 6.88 -7.14
CA PRO A 5 -7.02 7.50 -7.07
C PRO A 5 -7.60 7.31 -5.66
N MET A 6 -7.62 8.40 -4.87
CA MET A 6 -8.18 8.41 -3.50
C MET A 6 -9.69 8.10 -3.45
N MET A 7 -10.39 8.14 -4.59
CA MET A 7 -11.83 7.92 -4.66
C MET A 7 -12.22 6.45 -4.86
N GLU A 8 -11.28 5.56 -5.19
CA GLU A 8 -11.56 4.13 -5.27
C GLU A 8 -11.55 3.50 -3.87
N PRO A 9 -12.51 2.60 -3.55
CA PRO A 9 -12.64 2.02 -2.21
C PRO A 9 -11.42 1.16 -1.82
N THR A 10 -10.81 0.51 -2.81
CA THR A 10 -9.62 -0.31 -2.64
C THR A 10 -8.68 -0.05 -3.80
N ARG A 11 -7.39 0.15 -3.52
CA ARG A 11 -6.37 0.47 -4.52
C ARG A 11 -5.10 -0.32 -4.30
N GLU A 12 -4.50 -0.79 -5.37
CA GLU A 12 -3.29 -1.60 -5.34
C GLU A 12 -2.07 -0.76 -5.71
N LEU A 13 -0.99 -0.95 -4.95
CA LEU A 13 0.28 -0.26 -5.12
C LEU A 13 1.41 -1.28 -5.23
N SER A 14 2.31 -1.05 -6.17
CA SER A 14 3.45 -1.93 -6.39
C SER A 14 4.49 -1.78 -5.28
N ILE A 15 4.94 -2.89 -4.67
CA ILE A 15 6.09 -2.91 -3.76
C ILE A 15 7.36 -3.04 -4.62
N VAL A 16 8.08 -1.94 -4.76
CA VAL A 16 9.23 -1.83 -5.68
C VAL A 16 10.54 -2.39 -5.12
N GLY A 17 10.60 -2.68 -3.82
CA GLY A 17 11.77 -3.24 -3.15
C GLY A 17 11.73 -3.04 -1.64
N GLY A 18 12.67 -3.68 -0.94
CA GLY A 18 12.84 -3.56 0.52
C GLY A 18 14.29 -3.76 0.95
N THR A 19 14.57 -3.50 2.23
CA THR A 19 15.89 -3.64 2.87
C THR A 19 15.74 -4.37 4.21
N GLY A 20 16.85 -4.82 4.82
CA GLY A 20 16.82 -5.63 6.05
C GLY A 20 16.12 -6.96 5.83
N ASP A 21 15.16 -7.31 6.70
CA ASP A 21 14.36 -8.53 6.60
C ASP A 21 13.49 -8.61 5.33
N PHE A 22 13.25 -7.47 4.68
CA PHE A 22 12.51 -7.39 3.41
C PHE A 22 13.45 -7.16 2.21
N ARG A 23 14.72 -7.55 2.32
CA ARG A 23 15.69 -7.34 1.24
C ARG A 23 15.24 -8.07 -0.03
N MET A 24 15.21 -7.33 -1.13
CA MET A 24 14.79 -7.80 -2.47
C MET A 24 13.32 -8.23 -2.58
N THR A 25 12.47 -7.90 -1.61
CA THR A 25 11.05 -8.31 -1.69
C THR A 25 10.30 -7.56 -2.77
N ARG A 26 9.41 -8.28 -3.48
CA ARG A 26 8.42 -7.70 -4.40
C ARG A 26 7.03 -8.19 -4.06
N GLY A 27 6.04 -7.36 -4.33
CA GLY A 27 4.68 -7.61 -3.88
C GLY A 27 3.69 -6.53 -4.30
N ILE A 28 2.48 -6.65 -3.76
CA ILE A 28 1.40 -5.67 -3.90
C ILE A 28 0.96 -5.25 -2.51
N ALA A 29 0.82 -3.93 -2.32
CA ALA A 29 0.20 -3.33 -1.15
C ALA A 29 -1.21 -2.86 -1.53
N THR A 30 -2.23 -3.41 -0.90
CA THR A 30 -3.62 -3.04 -1.09
C THR A 30 -4.03 -2.05 -0.01
N PHE A 31 -4.46 -0.85 -0.41
CA PHE A 31 -4.94 0.19 0.49
C PHE A 31 -6.46 0.26 0.45
N THR A 32 -7.06 0.32 1.63
CA THR A 32 -8.49 0.57 1.81
C THR A 32 -8.67 1.77 2.72
N THR A 33 -9.49 2.73 2.30
CA THR A 33 -9.76 3.93 3.10
C THR A 33 -10.76 3.61 4.20
N ASP A 34 -10.35 3.74 5.45
CA ASP A 34 -11.20 3.44 6.62
C ASP A 34 -11.86 4.71 7.16
N LEU A 35 -11.11 5.80 7.29
CA LEU A 35 -11.65 7.08 7.75
C LEU A 35 -10.97 8.26 7.05
N ILE A 36 -11.76 9.27 6.68
CA ILE A 36 -11.27 10.59 6.27
C ILE A 36 -12.00 11.65 7.12
N GLN A 37 -11.24 12.47 7.83
CA GLN A 37 -11.74 13.59 8.62
C GLN A 37 -11.24 14.90 8.00
N GLY A 38 -12.00 15.39 7.01
CA GLY A 38 -11.63 16.56 6.22
C GLY A 38 -10.26 16.39 5.55
N ASN A 39 -9.43 17.42 5.63
CA ASN A 39 -8.07 17.42 5.08
C ASN A 39 -6.97 17.25 6.14
N GLN A 40 -7.36 16.94 7.39
CA GLN A 40 -6.44 16.94 8.54
C GLN A 40 -6.01 15.53 8.93
N TYR A 41 -6.91 14.56 8.80
CA TYR A 41 -6.64 13.19 9.19
C TYR A 41 -7.28 12.20 8.22
N PHE A 42 -6.53 11.15 7.89
CA PHE A 42 -7.05 9.99 7.21
C PHE A 42 -6.42 8.72 7.78
N ARG A 43 -7.16 7.63 7.77
CA ARG A 43 -6.71 6.30 8.18
C ARG A 43 -6.92 5.33 7.02
N LEU A 44 -5.85 4.61 6.70
CA LEU A 44 -5.84 3.57 5.67
C LEU A 44 -5.56 2.23 6.33
N GLN A 45 -6.33 1.21 5.96
CA GLN A 45 -5.95 -0.17 6.14
C GLN A 45 -4.99 -0.55 5.01
N MET A 46 -3.85 -1.15 5.37
CA MET A 46 -2.85 -1.63 4.42
C MET A 46 -2.73 -3.15 4.55
N ASP A 47 -3.06 -3.87 3.48
CA ASP A 47 -2.80 -5.31 3.34
C ASP A 47 -1.57 -5.49 2.45
N ILE A 48 -0.55 -6.17 2.96
CA ILE A 48 0.75 -6.33 2.29
C ILE A 48 0.92 -7.79 1.89
N LYS A 49 0.97 -8.03 0.58
CA LYS A 49 1.21 -9.35 0.00
C LYS A 49 2.54 -9.35 -0.71
N LEU A 50 3.49 -10.09 -0.17
CA LEU A 50 4.82 -10.30 -0.76
C LEU A 50 4.79 -11.58 -1.58
N TYR A 51 5.19 -11.48 -2.84
CA TYR A 51 5.24 -12.60 -3.78
C TYR A 51 6.68 -13.09 -4.03
N GLU A 52 7.67 -12.21 -3.86
CA GLU A 52 9.10 -12.57 -3.84
C GLU A 52 9.65 -12.28 -2.44
N CYS A 53 10.15 -13.31 -1.75
CA CYS A 53 10.71 -13.26 -0.39
C CYS A 53 11.99 -14.09 -0.30
N TYR A 54 12.95 -13.68 0.54
CA TYR A 54 14.28 -14.27 0.68
C TYR A 54 14.69 -14.45 2.14
#